data_AF-A0A1E5V2V9-F1
#
_entry.id   AF-A0A1E5V2V9-F1
#
_cell.length_a   1.000
_cell.length_b   1.000
_cell.length_c   1.000
_cell.angle_alpha   90.00
_cell.angle_beta   90.00
_cell.angle_gamma   90.00
#
_symmetry.space_group_name_H-M   'P 1'
#
loop_
_entity.id
_entity.type
_entity.pdbx_description
1 polymer ?
#
loop_
_entity_poly.entity_id
_entity_poly.type
_entity_poly.pdbx_seq_one_letter_code
_entity_poly.pdbx_strand_id
1 'polypeptide(L)'
;LEVDIAGGRLVPVRSLGRCPVFVGLTHCLHISTETFPSVAADAIYLGCLHQQSRQFSVYHNNKKRNHRRTQPRHKFVFHEDRGFAPAARPCNLDQDLVCYVDRRHAFNNACISHDKRSLC
;
A
#
# COMPACT_ATOMS: atom_id res chain seq x y z
N LEU A 1 12.13 5.45 0.34
CA LEU A 1 13.60 5.58 0.48
C LEU A 1 14.17 5.29 -0.88
N GLU A 2 15.18 6.04 -1.29
CA GLU A 2 15.91 5.80 -2.53
C GLU A 2 17.26 5.21 -2.14
N VAL A 3 17.71 4.20 -2.88
CA VAL A 3 18.98 3.54 -2.60
C VAL A 3 20.05 4.29 -3.35
N ASP A 4 20.83 5.08 -2.63
CA ASP A 4 22.05 5.69 -3.16
C ASP A 4 23.14 4.62 -3.14
N ILE A 5 23.26 3.90 -4.25
CA ILE A 5 24.21 2.78 -4.40
C ILE A 5 25.66 3.29 -4.29
N ALA A 6 25.95 4.44 -4.90
CA ALA A 6 27.29 5.03 -4.88
C ALA A 6 27.67 5.49 -3.47
N GLY A 7 26.73 6.06 -2.72
CA GLY A 7 26.92 6.50 -1.34
C GLY A 7 26.65 5.43 -0.27
N GLY A 8 26.26 4.21 -0.65
CA GLY A 8 25.95 3.11 0.27
C GLY A 8 24.88 3.45 1.32
N ARG A 9 23.93 4.33 1.01
CA ARG A 9 22.98 4.87 1.99
C ARG A 9 21.55 4.91 1.48
N LEU A 10 20.61 4.93 2.42
CA LEU A 10 19.19 5.13 2.12
C LEU A 10 18.83 6.61 2.24
N VAL A 11 18.37 7.20 1.15
CA VAL A 11 17.93 8.59 1.08
C VAL A 11 16.41 8.65 1.32
N PRO A 12 15.92 9.45 2.28
CA PRO A 12 14.48 9.62 2.49
C PRO A 12 13.78 10.16 1.24
N VAL A 13 12.81 9.40 0.72
CA VAL A 13 11.94 9.88 -0.36
C VAL A 13 10.94 10.84 0.24
N ARG A 14 10.94 12.08 -0.25
CA ARG A 14 10.11 13.17 0.29
C ARG A 14 8.65 13.11 -0.17
N SER A 15 8.39 12.51 -1.32
CA SER A 15 7.05 12.31 -1.88
C SER A 15 7.03 11.15 -2.88
N LEU A 16 5.92 10.44 -2.95
CA LEU A 16 5.59 9.44 -3.98
C LEU A 16 4.80 10.08 -5.15
N GLY A 17 4.58 11.39 -5.12
CA GLY A 17 3.84 12.11 -6.15
C GLY A 17 2.35 11.75 -6.15
N ARG A 18 1.76 11.63 -7.35
CA ARG A 18 0.33 11.33 -7.58
C ARG A 18 0.00 9.85 -7.51
N CYS A 19 0.79 9.07 -6.78
CA CYS A 19 0.62 7.63 -6.76
C CYS A 19 0.73 7.10 -5.33
N PRO A 20 -0.28 6.36 -4.85
CA PRO A 20 -0.14 5.54 -3.66
C PRO A 20 0.59 4.23 -3.93
N VAL A 21 1.22 3.71 -2.89
CA VAL A 21 1.82 2.37 -2.88
C VAL A 21 1.09 1.51 -1.87
N PHE A 22 0.67 0.31 -2.27
CA PHE A 22 0.14 -0.74 -1.40
C PHE A 22 1.23 -1.77 -1.17
N VAL A 23 1.44 -2.15 0.08
CA VAL A 23 2.49 -3.07 0.51
C VAL A 23 1.84 -4.18 1.33
N GLY A 24 1.80 -5.39 0.80
CA GLY A 24 1.35 -6.59 1.49
C GLY A 24 2.50 -7.56 1.77
N LEU A 25 2.16 -8.79 2.16
CA LEU A 25 3.15 -9.81 2.53
C LEU A 25 4.14 -10.17 1.42
N THR A 26 3.62 -10.37 0.22
CA THR A 26 4.39 -10.91 -0.91
C THR A 26 4.45 -9.97 -2.10
N HIS A 27 3.54 -9.00 -2.17
CA HIS A 27 3.38 -8.13 -3.32
C HIS A 27 3.27 -6.68 -2.90
N CYS A 28 3.78 -5.81 -3.75
CA CYS A 28 3.52 -4.37 -3.70
C CYS A 28 2.79 -3.96 -4.97
N LEU A 29 1.89 -2.99 -4.86
CA LEU A 29 1.17 -2.41 -5.97
C LEU A 29 1.35 -0.90 -5.97
N HIS A 30 1.61 -0.34 -7.13
CA HIS A 30 1.68 1.09 -7.36
C HIS A 30 0.61 1.46 -8.39
N ILE A 31 -0.27 2.40 -8.06
CA ILE A 31 -1.36 2.82 -8.96
C ILE A 31 -1.34 4.34 -9.15
N SER A 32 -1.81 4.79 -10.31
CA SER A 32 -1.98 6.23 -10.58
C SER A 32 -3.31 6.72 -10.01
N THR A 33 -3.29 7.85 -9.30
CA THR A 33 -4.53 8.52 -8.88
C THR A 33 -5.26 9.20 -10.05
N GLU A 34 -4.65 9.29 -11.23
CA GLU A 34 -5.35 9.77 -12.43
C GLU A 34 -6.37 8.72 -12.91
N THR A 35 -6.04 7.44 -12.76
CA THR A 35 -6.97 6.33 -13.03
C THR A 35 -7.89 6.05 -11.84
N PHE A 36 -7.37 6.16 -10.61
CA PHE A 36 -8.10 5.85 -9.39
C PHE A 36 -8.10 7.04 -8.41
N PRO A 37 -8.89 8.09 -8.67
CA PRO A 37 -8.87 9.32 -7.89
C PRO A 37 -9.44 9.17 -6.47
N SER A 38 -10.12 8.07 -6.18
CA SER A 38 -10.68 7.77 -4.85
C SER A 38 -9.62 7.37 -3.81
N VAL A 39 -8.38 7.10 -4.25
CA VAL A 39 -7.27 6.70 -3.37
C VAL A 39 -6.37 7.90 -3.10
N ALA A 40 -5.86 8.03 -1.87
CA ALA A 40 -5.03 9.16 -1.49
C ALA A 40 -3.65 9.08 -2.18
N ALA A 41 -3.24 10.14 -2.88
CA ALA A 41 -1.88 10.30 -3.37
C ALA A 41 -0.87 10.40 -2.21
N ASP A 42 0.41 10.17 -2.52
CA ASP A 42 1.52 10.26 -1.57
C ASP A 42 1.31 9.49 -0.26
N ALA A 43 0.65 8.33 -0.39
CA ALA A 43 0.27 7.48 0.72
C ALA A 43 0.81 6.05 0.54
N ILE A 44 1.22 5.44 1.64
CA ILE A 44 1.64 4.04 1.71
C ILE A 44 0.58 3.28 2.51
N TYR A 45 -0.07 2.35 1.84
CA TYR A 45 -1.09 1.47 2.37
C TYR A 45 -0.45 0.15 2.77
N LEU A 46 -0.34 -0.10 4.07
CA LEU A 46 0.37 -1.26 4.60
C LEU A 46 -0.63 -2.33 5.06
N GLY A 47 -0.45 -3.55 4.56
CA GLY A 47 -1.18 -4.76 4.96
C GLY A 47 -1.09 -5.05 6.45
N CYS A 48 -1.96 -5.94 6.94
CA CYS A 48 -2.04 -6.27 8.36
C CYS A 48 -0.97 -7.28 8.79
N LEU A 49 -0.48 -8.13 7.88
CA LEU A 49 0.46 -9.20 8.21
C LEU A 49 1.87 -8.70 8.58
N HIS A 50 2.23 -7.48 8.19
CA HIS A 50 3.50 -6.82 8.52
C HIS A 50 3.44 -5.89 9.73
N GLN A 51 2.29 -5.81 10.41
CA GLN A 51 2.09 -4.89 11.52
C GLN A 51 1.91 -5.64 12.83
N GLN A 52 2.60 -5.18 13.88
CA GLN A 52 2.45 -5.73 15.24
C GLN A 52 0.99 -5.72 15.71
N SER A 53 0.22 -4.70 15.32
CA SER A 53 -1.19 -4.55 15.67
C SER A 53 -2.13 -5.44 14.85
N ARG A 54 -1.63 -6.20 13.85
CA ARG A 54 -2.44 -6.95 12.88
C ARG A 54 -3.61 -6.13 12.30
N GLN A 55 -3.34 -4.87 11.98
CA GLN A 55 -4.32 -3.93 11.43
C GLN A 55 -3.79 -3.33 10.15
N PHE A 56 -4.67 -2.95 9.25
CA PHE A 56 -4.33 -2.10 8.11
C PHE A 56 -3.88 -0.71 8.60
N SER A 57 -2.98 -0.05 7.88
CA SER A 57 -2.58 1.33 8.19
C SER A 57 -2.17 2.09 6.96
N VAL A 58 -2.43 3.39 6.98
CA VAL A 58 -2.05 4.30 5.90
C VAL A 58 -1.01 5.28 6.42
N TYR A 59 0.09 5.43 5.70
CA TYR A 59 1.16 6.35 6.02
C TYR A 59 1.21 7.46 4.97
N HIS A 60 1.05 8.71 5.39
CA HIS A 60 1.17 9.85 4.50
C HIS A 60 2.59 10.43 4.57
N ASN A 61 3.26 10.53 3.43
CA ASN A 61 4.66 10.93 3.40
C ASN A 61 4.86 12.42 3.77
N ASN A 62 3.89 13.27 3.39
CA ASN A 62 3.86 14.71 3.67
C ASN A 62 3.54 15.09 5.14
N LYS A 63 3.15 14.14 6.01
CA LYS A 63 2.85 14.48 7.41
C LYS A 63 4.10 14.49 8.31
N LYS A 64 4.13 15.40 9.30
CA LYS A 64 5.16 15.44 10.37
C LYS A 64 5.30 14.04 10.99
N ARG A 65 6.52 13.66 11.37
CA ARG A 65 6.92 12.28 11.76
C ARG A 65 5.94 11.56 12.70
N ASN A 66 5.32 12.28 13.63
CA ASN A 66 4.39 11.73 14.64
C ASN A 66 2.93 11.59 14.16
N HIS A 67 2.58 12.12 12.98
CA HIS A 67 1.21 12.13 12.43
C HIS A 67 1.12 11.39 11.08
N ARG A 68 2.11 10.57 10.74
CA ARG A 68 2.16 9.89 9.44
C ARG A 68 1.14 8.79 9.31
N ARG A 69 0.91 8.04 10.39
CA ARG A 69 -0.02 6.90 10.40
C ARG A 69 -1.44 7.37 10.66
N THR A 70 -2.36 7.00 9.79
CA THR A 70 -3.80 7.15 9.98
C THR A 70 -4.44 5.77 10.10
N GLN A 71 -5.54 5.71 10.85
CA GLN A 71 -6.31 4.49 10.97
C GLN A 71 -7.14 4.24 9.71
N PRO A 72 -7.44 2.95 9.42
CA PRO A 72 -8.44 2.58 8.44
C PRO A 72 -9.76 3.33 8.63
N ARG A 73 -10.40 3.77 7.54
CA ARG A 73 -11.76 4.36 7.61
C ARG A 73 -12.81 3.37 8.11
N HIS A 74 -12.69 2.10 7.73
CA HIS A 74 -13.56 1.03 8.22
C HIS A 74 -12.76 -0.06 8.90
N LYS A 75 -13.38 -0.71 9.88
CA LYS A 75 -12.79 -1.84 10.60
C LYS A 75 -12.52 -3.00 9.64
N PHE A 76 -11.44 -3.72 9.90
CA PHE A 76 -11.17 -5.01 9.30
C PHE A 76 -11.55 -6.11 10.31
N VAL A 77 -12.15 -7.17 9.82
CA VAL A 77 -12.58 -8.33 10.61
C VAL A 77 -11.90 -9.55 10.04
N PHE A 78 -11.49 -10.47 10.92
CA PHE A 78 -10.90 -11.74 10.53
C PHE A 78 -12.02 -12.74 10.23
N HIS A 79 -11.96 -13.33 9.04
CA HIS A 79 -12.81 -14.45 8.64
C HIS A 79 -11.94 -15.69 8.47
N GLU A 80 -12.39 -16.84 8.95
CA GLU A 80 -11.62 -18.09 8.88
C GLU A 80 -11.36 -18.55 7.43
N ASP A 81 -12.31 -18.30 6.53
CA ASP A 81 -12.26 -18.71 5.13
C ASP A 81 -11.43 -17.78 4.23
N ARG A 82 -11.31 -16.49 4.58
CA ARG A 82 -10.76 -15.44 3.71
C ARG A 82 -9.69 -14.56 4.35
N GLY A 83 -9.39 -14.77 5.64
CA GLY A 83 -8.49 -13.92 6.41
C GLY A 83 -9.10 -12.55 6.73
N PHE A 84 -8.27 -11.53 6.89
CA PHE A 84 -8.73 -10.17 7.19
C PHE A 84 -9.41 -9.54 5.98
N ALA A 85 -10.64 -9.05 6.18
CA ALA A 85 -11.42 -8.33 5.18
C ALA A 85 -12.09 -7.08 5.77
N PRO A 86 -12.48 -6.09 4.94
CA PRO A 86 -13.19 -4.92 5.43
C PRO A 86 -14.58 -5.32 5.93
N ALA A 87 -15.03 -4.77 7.06
CA ALA A 87 -16.36 -5.04 7.61
C ALA A 87 -17.49 -4.41 6.78
N ALA A 88 -17.21 -3.25 6.17
CA ALA A 88 -18.18 -2.53 5.35
C ALA A 88 -18.34 -3.18 3.96
N ARG A 89 -19.58 -3.23 3.45
CA ARG A 89 -19.93 -3.70 2.11
C ARG A 89 -20.95 -2.73 1.47
N PRO A 90 -20.70 -2.23 0.24
CA PRO A 90 -19.45 -2.33 -0.51
C PRO A 90 -18.28 -1.66 0.25
N CYS A 91 -17.05 -2.14 0.05
CA CYS A 91 -15.86 -1.54 0.63
C CYS A 91 -15.22 -0.54 -0.33
N ASN A 92 -14.40 0.37 0.20
CA ASN A 92 -13.65 1.31 -0.63
C ASN A 92 -12.52 0.60 -1.40
N LEU A 93 -12.12 1.18 -2.54
CA LEU A 93 -11.10 0.62 -3.41
C LEU A 93 -9.76 0.40 -2.69
N ASP A 94 -9.34 1.32 -1.83
CA ASP A 94 -8.10 1.20 -1.05
C ASP A 94 -8.13 -0.02 -0.11
N GLN A 95 -9.30 -0.32 0.45
CA GLN A 95 -9.50 -1.48 1.32
C GLN A 95 -9.51 -2.80 0.56
N ASP A 96 -10.05 -2.80 -0.66
CA ASP A 96 -10.00 -3.97 -1.53
C ASP A 96 -8.56 -4.25 -1.98
N LEU A 97 -7.85 -3.22 -2.44
CA LEU A 97 -6.47 -3.32 -2.92
C LEU A 97 -5.49 -3.73 -1.83
N VAL A 98 -5.66 -3.27 -0.58
CA VAL A 98 -4.81 -3.76 0.50
C VAL A 98 -5.05 -5.24 0.79
N CYS A 99 -6.32 -5.69 0.80
CA CYS A 99 -6.64 -7.11 0.94
C CYS A 99 -6.16 -7.94 -0.26
N TYR A 100 -6.07 -7.33 -1.44
CA TYR A 100 -5.49 -7.97 -2.61
C TYR A 100 -3.98 -8.20 -2.44
N VAL A 101 -3.19 -7.19 -2.04
CA VAL A 101 -1.74 -7.37 -1.88
C VAL A 101 -1.35 -8.19 -0.64
N ASP A 102 -2.21 -8.22 0.38
CA ASP A 102 -1.93 -8.92 1.65
C ASP A 102 -2.41 -10.38 1.66
N ARG A 103 -3.26 -10.78 0.70
CA ARG A 103 -3.55 -12.20 0.45
C ARG A 103 -2.27 -12.90 0.00
N ARG A 104 -2.00 -14.08 0.58
CA ARG A 104 -0.96 -15.00 0.08
C ARG A 104 -1.33 -15.41 -1.35
N HIS A 105 -0.81 -14.69 -2.32
CA HIS A 105 -0.73 -15.18 -3.69
C HIS A 105 0.34 -16.25 -3.70
N ALA A 106 0.00 -17.46 -3.28
CA ALA A 106 0.94 -18.58 -3.15
C ALA A 106 1.67 -18.93 -4.46
N PHE A 107 1.35 -18.29 -5.60
CA PHE A 107 1.83 -18.66 -6.93
C PHE A 107 2.09 -17.53 -7.94
N ASN A 108 2.00 -16.23 -7.58
CA ASN A 108 2.19 -15.18 -8.59
C ASN A 108 3.57 -14.51 -8.51
N ASN A 109 4.32 -14.68 -9.61
CA ASN A 109 5.60 -14.04 -9.92
C ASN A 109 5.59 -12.51 -9.68
N ALA A 110 6.80 -11.97 -9.56
CA ALA A 110 7.20 -10.58 -9.27
C ALA A 110 6.12 -9.49 -9.40
N CYS A 111 6.12 -8.58 -8.41
CA CYS A 111 5.30 -7.36 -8.35
C CYS A 111 5.08 -6.73 -9.73
N ILE A 112 3.81 -6.56 -10.13
CA ILE A 112 3.45 -5.88 -11.38
C ILE A 112 3.73 -4.39 -11.17
N SER A 113 4.93 -3.95 -11.53
CA SER A 113 5.22 -2.53 -11.72
C SER A 113 4.48 -2.08 -12.99
N HIS A 114 3.39 -1.32 -12.81
CA HIS A 114 2.77 -0.57 -13.90
C HIS A 114 3.64 0.65 -14.24
N ASP A 115 4.86 0.41 -14.72
CA ASP A 115 5.68 1.43 -15.36
C ASP A 115 6.05 0.94 -16.76
N LYS A 116 5.02 0.79 -17.61
CA LYS A 116 5.23 0.79 -19.05
C LYS A 116 5.36 2.24 -19.50
N ARG A 117 6.49 2.86 -19.21
CA ARG A 117 7.06 3.86 -20.12
C ARG A 117 7.74 3.10 -21.24
N SER A 118 6.96 2.66 -22.22
CA SER A 118 7.49 2.43 -23.56
C SER A 118 7.78 3.82 -24.15
N LEU A 119 9.01 4.28 -23.95
CA LEU A 119 9.64 5.28 -24.80
C LEU A 119 10.63 4.54 -25.68
N CYS A 120 10.20 4.30 -26.92
CA CYS A 120 10.91 4.24 -28.20
C CYS A 120 9.96 3.60 -29.21
#